data_AF-A0A960XNQ7-F1
#
_entry.id   AF-A0A960XNQ7-F1
#
_cell.length_a   1.000
_cell.length_b   1.000
_cell.length_c   1.000
_cell.angle_alpha   90.00
_cell.angle_beta   90.00
_cell.angle_gamma   90.00
#
_symmetry.space_group_name_H-M   'P 1'
#
loop_
_entity.id
_entity.type
_entity.pdbx_description
1 polymer ?
#
loop_
_entity_poly.entity_id
_entity_poly.type
_entity_poly.pdbx_seq_one_letter_code
_entity_poly.pdbx_strand_id
1 'polypeptide(L)'
;MLAKPTAKRWTPRSPARIDAAILVGLLVAISVGHGQNLPDYELAPIHYSTTEPDNPVATLRARLAAGEAVLSGGREKQTLAQCLSLLDVSPASQVLLFSRTSLQRRLIHPDHPRALYFSDDCYVGWVPGGLMEVAHSDPQLGLVFYRLDARQADQTARLERADECHSC
;
A
#
# COMPACT_ATOMS: atom_id res chain seq x y z
N MET A 1 32.19 -71.82 40.88
CA MET A 1 31.00 -71.17 41.46
C MET A 1 30.76 -69.86 40.73
N LEU A 2 29.88 -69.85 39.72
CA LEU A 2 29.53 -68.66 38.94
C LEU A 2 28.21 -68.09 39.49
N ALA A 3 28.26 -66.89 40.03
CA ALA A 3 27.11 -66.16 40.54
C ALA A 3 26.21 -65.69 39.38
N LYS A 4 24.91 -66.03 39.44
CA LYS A 4 23.90 -65.55 38.49
C LYS A 4 23.62 -64.05 38.72
N PRO A 5 23.46 -63.23 37.66
CA PRO A 5 23.06 -61.85 37.81
C PRO A 5 21.57 -61.74 38.15
N THR A 6 21.24 -60.87 39.10
CA THR A 6 19.89 -60.58 39.56
C THR A 6 19.16 -59.65 38.58
N ALA A 7 17.97 -60.05 38.14
CA ALA A 7 17.12 -59.27 37.25
C ALA A 7 16.54 -58.04 37.96
N LYS A 8 16.83 -56.85 37.45
CA LYS A 8 16.30 -55.58 37.96
C LYS A 8 14.86 -55.39 37.45
N ARG A 9 13.87 -55.48 38.36
CA ARG A 9 12.45 -55.21 38.07
C ARG A 9 12.26 -53.76 37.63
N TRP A 10 11.69 -53.57 36.45
CA TRP A 10 11.28 -52.28 35.92
C TRP A 10 9.89 -51.92 36.48
N THR A 11 9.76 -50.77 37.15
CA THR A 11 8.47 -50.21 37.56
C THR A 11 8.12 -49.05 36.64
N PRO A 12 6.93 -49.03 36.03
CA PRO A 12 6.53 -47.91 35.19
C PRO A 12 6.34 -46.65 36.05
N ARG A 13 6.93 -45.54 35.62
CA ARG A 13 6.66 -44.22 36.21
C ARG A 13 5.23 -43.81 35.86
N SER A 14 4.48 -43.33 36.85
CA SER A 14 3.13 -42.80 36.67
C SER A 14 3.10 -41.65 35.65
N PRO A 15 2.06 -41.55 34.78
CA PRO A 15 1.95 -40.43 33.86
C PRO A 15 1.82 -39.12 34.64
N ALA A 16 2.56 -38.10 34.21
CA ALA A 16 2.51 -36.77 34.81
C ALA A 16 1.08 -36.24 34.73
N ARG A 17 0.50 -35.88 35.89
CA ARG A 17 -0.76 -35.16 35.95
C ARG A 17 -0.49 -33.75 35.43
N ILE A 18 -0.94 -33.47 34.20
CA ILE A 18 -0.91 -32.11 33.66
C ILE A 18 -2.00 -31.34 34.42
N ASP A 19 -1.60 -30.40 35.26
CA ASP A 19 -2.52 -29.58 36.03
C ASP A 19 -3.44 -28.81 35.08
N ALA A 20 -4.76 -29.00 35.22
CA ALA A 20 -5.77 -28.40 34.35
C ALA A 20 -5.66 -26.86 34.27
N ALA A 21 -5.08 -26.22 35.29
CA ALA A 21 -4.81 -24.79 35.32
C ALA A 21 -3.82 -24.33 34.22
N ILE A 22 -2.83 -25.16 33.86
CA ILE A 22 -1.87 -24.85 32.79
C ILE A 22 -2.55 -24.93 31.43
N LEU A 23 -3.45 -25.89 31.24
CA LEU A 23 -4.22 -26.04 30.00
C LEU A 23 -5.21 -24.88 29.78
N VAL A 24 -5.88 -24.43 30.85
CA VAL A 24 -6.80 -23.28 30.81
C VAL A 24 -6.06 -21.97 30.55
N GLY A 25 -4.90 -21.77 31.19
CA GLY A 25 -4.05 -20.59 30.94
C GLY A 25 -3.55 -20.50 29.49
N LEU A 26 -3.21 -21.63 28.88
CA LEU A 26 -2.80 -21.68 27.47
C LEU A 26 -3.96 -21.39 26.50
N LEU A 27 -5.18 -21.83 26.83
CA LEU A 27 -6.38 -21.60 26.00
C LEU A 27 -6.82 -20.12 26.00
N VAL A 28 -6.69 -19.42 27.13
CA VAL A 28 -7.06 -17.98 27.22
C VAL A 28 -6.10 -17.09 26.44
N ALA A 29 -4.82 -17.46 26.31
CA ALA A 29 -3.84 -16.69 25.55
C ALA A 29 -4.07 -16.72 24.03
N ILE A 30 -4.78 -17.72 23.50
CA ILE A 30 -5.04 -17.86 22.05
C ILE A 30 -6.20 -16.96 21.60
N SER A 31 -7.09 -16.55 22.50
CA SER A 31 -8.24 -15.70 22.16
C SER A 31 -7.93 -14.20 22.11
N VAL A 32 -6.70 -13.78 22.42
CA VAL A 32 -6.27 -12.37 22.37
C VAL A 32 -5.50 -12.11 21.08
N GLY A 33 -6.17 -12.29 19.94
CA GLY A 33 -5.57 -11.96 18.65
C GLY A 33 -6.64 -11.85 17.57
N HIS A 34 -6.48 -10.85 16.69
CA HIS A 34 -7.26 -10.59 15.47
C HIS A 34 -8.48 -9.68 15.59
N GLY A 35 -8.39 -8.62 16.40
CA GLY A 35 -9.29 -7.46 16.32
C GLY A 35 -8.67 -6.29 15.56
N GLN A 36 -8.14 -6.49 14.35
CA GLN A 36 -8.00 -5.37 13.41
C GLN A 36 -9.34 -5.31 12.67
N ASN A 37 -10.26 -4.45 13.13
CA ASN A 37 -11.49 -4.22 12.38
C ASN A 37 -11.10 -3.75 10.99
N LEU A 38 -11.61 -4.45 9.97
CA LEU A 38 -11.42 -4.04 8.59
C LEU A 38 -12.04 -2.64 8.42
N PRO A 39 -11.37 -1.68 7.76
CA PRO A 39 -11.94 -0.36 7.55
C PRO A 39 -13.29 -0.45 6.85
N ASP A 40 -14.23 0.44 7.16
CA ASP A 40 -15.60 0.40 6.63
C ASP A 40 -15.63 0.40 5.08
N TYR A 41 -14.66 1.03 4.44
CA TYR A 41 -14.55 1.07 2.97
C TYR A 41 -14.20 -0.28 2.33
N GLU A 42 -13.67 -1.24 3.09
CA GLU A 42 -13.41 -2.60 2.61
C GLU A 42 -14.61 -3.54 2.76
N LEU A 43 -15.63 -3.12 3.49
CA LEU A 43 -16.84 -3.90 3.70
C LEU A 43 -17.81 -3.74 2.53
N ALA A 44 -18.80 -4.64 2.47
CA ALA A 44 -19.89 -4.50 1.53
C ALA A 44 -20.64 -3.17 1.79
N PRO A 45 -21.06 -2.44 0.73
CA PRO A 45 -21.04 -2.85 -0.68
C PRO A 45 -19.80 -2.40 -1.48
N ILE A 46 -18.80 -1.76 -0.87
CA ILE A 46 -17.74 -1.03 -1.59
C ILE A 46 -16.57 -1.95 -1.96
N HIS A 47 -16.10 -2.77 -1.01
CA HIS A 47 -14.95 -3.66 -1.18
C HIS A 47 -13.75 -2.97 -1.84
N TYR A 48 -13.40 -1.80 -1.31
CA TYR A 48 -12.55 -0.80 -1.97
C TYR A 48 -11.32 -1.40 -2.65
N SER A 49 -10.47 -2.12 -1.92
CA SER A 49 -9.19 -2.60 -2.45
C SER A 49 -9.34 -3.67 -3.53
N THR A 50 -10.42 -4.45 -3.50
CA THR A 50 -10.64 -5.57 -4.45
C THR A 50 -11.50 -5.20 -5.65
N THR A 51 -12.29 -4.13 -5.54
CA THR A 51 -13.10 -3.63 -6.66
C THR A 51 -12.19 -2.92 -7.66
N GLU A 52 -12.35 -3.24 -8.95
CA GLU A 52 -11.61 -2.60 -10.03
C GLU A 52 -12.15 -1.18 -10.25
N PRO A 53 -11.30 -0.14 -10.27
CA PRO A 53 -11.75 1.22 -10.50
C PRO A 53 -12.21 1.46 -11.95
N ASP A 54 -13.24 2.28 -12.11
CA ASP A 54 -13.77 2.74 -13.41
C ASP A 54 -13.53 4.25 -13.56
N ASN A 55 -12.29 4.61 -13.90
CA ASN A 55 -11.89 6.00 -14.10
C ASN A 55 -10.77 6.14 -15.16
N PRO A 56 -10.52 7.37 -15.67
CA PRO A 56 -9.50 7.64 -16.66
C PRO A 56 -8.08 7.19 -16.27
N VAL A 57 -7.74 7.21 -14.97
CA VAL A 57 -6.42 6.77 -14.50
C VAL A 57 -6.27 5.24 -14.59
N ALA A 58 -7.31 4.48 -14.24
CA ALA A 58 -7.35 3.03 -14.43
C ALA A 58 -7.23 2.65 -15.92
N THR A 59 -7.92 3.40 -16.79
CA THR A 59 -7.80 3.23 -18.25
C THR A 59 -6.38 3.51 -18.73
N LEU A 60 -5.77 4.62 -18.28
CA LEU A 60 -4.38 4.95 -18.61
C LEU A 60 -3.42 3.86 -18.14
N ARG A 61 -3.61 3.33 -16.93
CA ARG A 61 -2.80 2.23 -16.39
C ARG A 61 -2.87 1.00 -17.29
N ALA A 62 -4.07 0.60 -17.74
CA ALA A 62 -4.24 -0.51 -18.66
C ALA A 62 -3.51 -0.27 -20.00
N ARG A 63 -3.64 0.94 -20.57
CA ARG A 63 -2.95 1.33 -21.81
C ARG A 63 -1.42 1.33 -21.67
N LEU A 64 -0.89 1.77 -20.53
CA LEU A 64 0.55 1.70 -20.23
C LEU A 64 1.01 0.25 -20.14
N ALA A 65 0.23 -0.63 -19.50
CA ALA A 65 0.54 -2.06 -19.41
C ALA A 65 0.50 -2.77 -20.77
N ALA A 66 -0.41 -2.35 -21.67
CA ALA A 66 -0.51 -2.85 -23.04
C ALA A 66 0.53 -2.25 -24.00
N GLY A 67 1.28 -1.23 -23.59
CA GLY A 67 2.23 -0.51 -24.45
C GLY A 67 1.58 0.47 -25.45
N GLU A 68 0.29 0.77 -25.28
CA GLU A 68 -0.47 1.71 -26.11
C GLU A 68 -0.26 3.18 -25.70
N ALA A 69 0.30 3.39 -24.52
CA ALA A 69 0.77 4.69 -24.02
C ALA A 69 2.16 4.51 -23.41
N VAL A 70 2.94 5.58 -23.37
CA VAL A 70 4.29 5.57 -22.78
C VAL A 70 4.51 6.82 -21.94
N LEU A 71 4.93 6.61 -20.70
CA LEU A 71 5.49 7.64 -19.83
C LEU A 71 7.02 7.50 -19.86
N SER A 72 7.70 8.46 -20.47
CA SER A 72 9.15 8.50 -20.57
C SER A 72 9.74 8.80 -19.19
N GLY A 73 10.41 7.82 -18.55
CA GLY A 73 11.09 8.00 -17.27
C GLY A 73 12.40 8.80 -17.37
N GLY A 74 13.06 9.04 -16.24
CA GLY A 74 14.42 9.60 -16.16
C GLY A 74 14.52 11.13 -16.31
N ARG A 75 13.47 11.79 -16.79
CA ARG A 75 13.35 13.25 -16.82
C ARG A 75 12.05 13.66 -16.15
N GLU A 76 12.06 13.72 -14.81
CA GLU A 76 10.86 13.91 -13.97
C GLU A 76 9.90 15.00 -14.48
N LYS A 77 10.41 16.18 -14.85
CA LYS A 77 9.56 17.27 -15.38
C LYS A 77 8.88 16.92 -16.70
N GLN A 78 9.55 16.17 -17.57
CA GLN A 78 8.96 15.70 -18.81
C GLN A 78 7.91 14.63 -18.53
N THR A 79 8.20 13.69 -17.63
CA THR A 79 7.25 12.66 -17.21
C THR A 79 6.01 13.29 -16.57
N LEU A 80 6.18 14.34 -15.77
CA LEU A 80 5.09 15.11 -15.20
C LEU A 80 4.23 15.75 -16.29
N ALA A 81 4.86 16.44 -17.26
CA ALA A 81 4.13 17.05 -18.36
C ALA A 81 3.34 16.02 -19.18
N GLN A 82 3.91 14.83 -19.43
CA GLN A 82 3.21 13.73 -20.09
C GLN A 82 2.05 13.20 -19.23
N CYS A 83 2.25 13.02 -17.93
CA CYS A 83 1.23 12.58 -16.99
C CYS A 83 0.04 13.55 -16.97
N LEU A 84 0.30 14.85 -16.81
CA LEU A 84 -0.71 15.90 -16.85
C LEU A 84 -1.48 15.90 -18.17
N SER A 85 -0.78 15.77 -19.31
CA SER A 85 -1.41 15.72 -20.62
C SER A 85 -2.27 14.47 -20.83
N LEU A 86 -1.85 13.31 -20.34
CA LEU A 86 -2.59 12.05 -20.48
C LEU A 86 -3.83 11.98 -19.58
N LEU A 87 -3.83 12.76 -18.49
CA LEU A 87 -4.93 12.86 -17.52
C LEU A 87 -5.80 14.11 -17.71
N ASP A 88 -5.54 14.89 -18.76
CA ASP A 88 -6.24 16.16 -19.05
C ASP A 88 -6.22 17.16 -17.88
N VAL A 89 -5.09 17.23 -17.17
CA VAL A 89 -4.88 18.19 -16.07
C VAL A 89 -4.06 19.36 -16.58
N SER A 90 -4.61 20.57 -16.45
CA SER A 90 -3.93 21.78 -16.91
C SER A 90 -2.69 22.08 -16.06
N PRO A 91 -1.49 22.30 -16.66
CA PRO A 91 -0.32 22.73 -15.90
C PRO A 91 -0.49 24.13 -15.28
N ALA A 92 -1.45 24.93 -15.76
CA ALA A 92 -1.76 26.24 -15.21
C ALA A 92 -2.50 26.18 -13.86
N SER A 93 -3.03 25.01 -13.48
CA SER A 93 -3.68 24.78 -12.17
C SER A 93 -2.70 24.70 -11.00
N GLN A 94 -1.40 24.83 -11.24
CA GLN A 94 -0.35 24.58 -10.26
C GLN A 94 -0.51 25.39 -8.97
N VAL A 95 -0.41 24.70 -7.83
CA VAL A 95 -0.29 25.27 -6.48
C VAL A 95 0.92 24.65 -5.78
N LEU A 96 1.64 25.45 -4.99
CA LEU A 96 2.74 24.96 -4.15
C LEU A 96 2.26 24.73 -2.72
N LEU A 97 2.53 23.52 -2.21
CA LEU A 97 2.19 23.08 -0.86
C LEU A 97 3.46 22.88 -0.04
N PHE A 98 3.54 23.59 1.08
CA PHE A 98 4.68 23.57 2.00
C PHE A 98 4.43 22.66 3.22
N SER A 99 3.22 22.11 3.38
CA SER A 99 2.87 21.23 4.49
C SER A 99 3.47 19.84 4.32
N ARG A 100 3.79 19.18 5.44
CA ARG A 100 4.34 17.81 5.47
C ARG A 100 3.26 16.73 5.57
N THR A 101 2.11 16.95 4.93
CA THR A 101 0.94 16.06 4.91
C THR A 101 0.91 15.25 3.60
N SER A 102 1.84 14.30 3.50
CA SER A 102 2.07 13.42 2.34
C SER A 102 2.85 12.18 2.76
N LEU A 103 2.72 11.08 2.00
CA LEU A 103 3.62 9.92 2.09
C LEU A 103 5.09 10.33 1.94
N GLN A 104 5.33 11.41 1.20
CA GLN A 104 6.65 11.96 0.92
C GLN A 104 7.07 13.08 1.87
N ARG A 105 6.48 13.18 3.06
CA ARG A 105 6.75 14.23 4.07
C ARG A 105 8.22 14.49 4.39
N ARG A 106 9.12 13.52 4.16
CA ARG A 106 10.56 13.69 4.36
C ARG A 106 11.23 14.57 3.30
N LEU A 107 10.66 14.63 2.10
CA LEU A 107 11.15 15.43 0.98
C LEU A 107 10.58 16.86 0.99
N ILE A 108 9.50 17.11 1.73
CA ILE A 108 8.77 18.39 1.69
C ILE A 108 9.27 19.36 2.77
N HIS A 109 9.77 20.52 2.34
CA HIS A 109 10.28 21.60 3.19
C HIS A 109 9.96 22.97 2.56
N PRO A 110 10.06 24.09 3.30
CA PRO A 110 9.87 25.43 2.73
C PRO A 110 10.67 25.70 1.45
N ASP A 111 11.92 25.23 1.40
CA ASP A 111 12.81 25.38 0.24
C ASP A 111 12.63 24.26 -0.81
N HIS A 112 11.78 23.28 -0.54
CA HIS A 112 11.49 22.12 -1.40
C HIS A 112 10.00 21.77 -1.33
N PRO A 113 9.11 22.64 -1.84
CA PRO A 113 7.67 22.42 -1.76
C PRO A 113 7.21 21.29 -2.69
N ARG A 114 6.06 20.70 -2.35
CA ARG A 114 5.30 19.85 -3.27
C ARG A 114 4.52 20.73 -4.24
N ALA A 115 4.52 20.39 -5.52
CA ALA A 115 3.57 20.93 -6.49
C ALA A 115 2.30 20.08 -6.50
N LEU A 116 1.14 20.71 -6.55
CA LEU A 116 -0.15 20.07 -6.80
C LEU A 116 -0.75 20.69 -8.07
N TYR A 117 -1.26 19.84 -8.94
CA TYR A 117 -2.03 20.20 -10.13
C TYR A 117 -3.41 19.55 -10.00
N PHE A 118 -4.45 20.18 -10.55
CA PHE A 118 -5.80 19.68 -10.39
C PHE A 118 -6.72 19.99 -11.58
N SER A 119 -7.73 19.14 -11.73
CA SER A 119 -8.96 19.37 -12.49
C SER A 119 -10.16 19.12 -11.55
N ASP A 120 -11.37 19.04 -12.09
CA ASP A 120 -12.57 18.78 -11.29
C ASP A 120 -12.54 17.38 -10.64
N ASP A 121 -11.94 16.39 -11.31
CA ASP A 121 -11.98 14.98 -10.88
C ASP A 121 -10.60 14.38 -10.56
N CYS A 122 -9.50 15.11 -10.85
CA CYS A 122 -8.14 14.57 -10.76
C CYS A 122 -7.19 15.53 -10.05
N TYR A 123 -6.34 14.98 -9.17
CA TYR A 123 -5.24 15.67 -8.52
C TYR A 123 -3.93 14.95 -8.85
N VAL A 124 -2.90 15.73 -9.20
CA VAL A 124 -1.54 15.24 -9.43
C VAL A 124 -0.57 15.98 -8.51
N GLY A 125 -0.04 15.29 -7.52
CA GLY A 125 1.02 15.78 -6.63
C GLY A 125 2.40 15.36 -7.12
N TRP A 126 3.39 16.25 -7.02
CA TRP A 126 4.78 15.94 -7.35
C TRP A 126 5.74 16.70 -6.45
N VAL A 127 6.73 15.98 -5.91
CA VAL A 127 7.88 16.58 -5.22
C VAL A 127 9.11 16.32 -6.08
N PRO A 128 9.94 17.32 -6.42
CA PRO A 128 11.18 17.08 -7.15
C PRO A 128 12.05 16.03 -6.44
N GLY A 129 12.57 15.04 -7.17
CA GLY A 129 13.29 13.88 -6.59
C GLY A 129 12.42 12.82 -5.91
N GLY A 130 11.10 13.00 -5.95
CA GLY A 130 10.09 12.12 -5.36
C GLY A 130 9.24 11.39 -6.40
N LEU A 131 8.17 10.76 -5.90
CA LEU A 131 7.10 10.15 -6.66
C LEU A 131 6.10 11.21 -7.15
N MET A 132 5.39 10.88 -8.22
CA MET A 132 4.12 11.55 -8.55
C MET A 132 2.98 10.77 -7.90
N GLU A 133 2.11 11.47 -7.21
CA GLU A 133 0.91 10.95 -6.54
C GLU A 133 -0.29 11.40 -7.37
N VAL A 134 -1.18 10.49 -7.75
CA VAL A 134 -2.41 10.82 -8.48
C VAL A 134 -3.60 10.41 -7.64
N ALA A 135 -4.58 11.28 -7.47
CA ALA A 135 -5.88 10.94 -6.89
C ALA A 135 -6.97 11.26 -7.90
N HIS A 136 -7.86 10.32 -8.16
CA HIS A 136 -8.97 10.53 -9.09
C HIS A 136 -10.29 10.10 -8.46
N SER A 137 -11.34 10.86 -8.72
CA SER A 137 -12.70 10.50 -8.32
C SER A 137 -13.23 9.32 -9.13
N ASP A 138 -13.80 8.34 -8.45
CA ASP A 138 -14.39 7.13 -9.03
C ASP A 138 -15.86 7.04 -8.59
N PRO A 139 -16.80 6.80 -9.51
CA PRO A 139 -18.23 6.78 -9.18
C PRO A 139 -18.63 5.76 -8.12
N GLN A 140 -17.90 4.64 -8.02
CA GLN A 140 -18.19 3.57 -7.08
C GLN A 140 -17.28 3.60 -5.86
N LEU A 141 -16.01 3.98 -6.04
CA LEU A 141 -14.98 3.89 -5.01
C LEU A 141 -14.70 5.21 -4.29
N GLY A 142 -15.20 6.34 -4.78
CA GLY A 142 -14.79 7.65 -4.30
C GLY A 142 -13.37 7.98 -4.77
N LEU A 143 -12.51 8.50 -3.90
CA LEU A 143 -11.13 8.79 -4.32
C LEU A 143 -10.29 7.53 -4.46
N VAL A 144 -9.68 7.35 -5.63
CA VAL A 144 -8.71 6.28 -5.94
C VAL A 144 -7.32 6.87 -6.11
N PHE A 145 -6.35 6.29 -5.40
CA PHE A 145 -4.98 6.79 -5.35
C PHE A 145 -4.03 5.92 -6.15
N TYR A 146 -3.09 6.59 -6.81
CA TYR A 146 -2.06 5.98 -7.63
C TYR A 146 -0.72 6.64 -7.38
N ARG A 147 0.36 5.90 -7.64
CA ARG A 147 1.73 6.39 -7.60
C ARG A 147 2.44 6.09 -8.91
N LEU A 148 3.31 7.02 -9.30
CA LEU A 148 4.17 6.90 -10.46
C LEU A 148 5.60 7.26 -10.04
N ASP A 149 6.51 6.30 -10.19
CA ASP A 149 7.95 6.53 -10.00
C ASP A 149 8.62 6.85 -11.34
N ALA A 150 8.98 8.11 -11.53
CA ALA A 150 9.60 8.61 -12.76
C ALA A 150 11.14 8.75 -12.65
N ARG A 151 11.74 8.35 -11.52
CA ARG A 151 13.15 8.64 -11.20
C ARG A 151 14.12 7.74 -11.94
N GLN A 152 13.67 6.56 -12.39
CA GLN A 152 14.50 5.59 -13.09
C GLN A 152 14.37 5.80 -14.60
N ALA A 153 15.50 6.06 -15.27
CA ALA A 153 15.55 6.46 -16.68
C ALA A 153 15.45 5.28 -17.66
N ASP A 154 15.83 4.09 -17.21
CA ASP A 154 15.85 2.85 -17.99
C ASP A 154 14.54 2.06 -17.90
N GLN A 155 13.58 2.53 -17.09
CA GLN A 155 12.32 1.85 -16.85
C GLN A 155 11.14 2.68 -17.33
N THR A 156 10.21 2.01 -17.99
CA THR A 156 8.88 2.56 -18.27
C THR A 156 8.23 2.90 -16.93
N ALA A 157 7.92 4.19 -16.73
CA ALA A 157 7.33 4.63 -15.48
C ALA A 157 5.98 3.92 -15.28
N ARG A 158 5.82 3.22 -14.16
CA ARG A 158 4.63 2.41 -13.85
C ARG A 158 3.67 3.20 -12.98
N LEU A 159 2.42 3.25 -13.41
CA LEU A 159 1.32 3.83 -12.66
C LEU A 159 0.63 2.72 -11.85
N GLU A 160 0.80 2.73 -10.54
CA GLU A 160 0.35 1.65 -9.65
C GLU A 160 -0.71 2.18 -8.68
N ARG A 161 -1.73 1.36 -8.37
CA ARG A 161 -2.69 1.69 -7.30
C ARG A 161 -1.95 1.73 -5.95
N ALA A 162 -2.28 2.70 -5.11
CA ALA A 162 -1.64 2.90 -3.82
C ALA A 162 -2.67 2.94 -2.68
N ASP A 163 -2.67 1.93 -1.82
CA ASP A 163 -3.60 1.83 -0.69
C ASP A 163 -3.10 2.64 0.54
N GLU A 164 -1.84 3.04 0.54
CA GLU A 164 -1.20 3.76 1.64
C GLU A 164 -1.65 5.24 1.72
N CYS A 165 -2.15 5.79 0.61
CA CYS A 165 -2.55 7.19 0.51
C CYS A 165 -3.76 7.55 1.38
N HIS A 166 -4.51 6.57 1.90
CA HIS A 166 -5.65 6.79 2.81
C HIS A 166 -5.23 7.30 4.21
N SER A 167 -3.94 7.28 4.52
CA SER A 167 -3.41 7.53 5.87
C SER A 167 -2.81 8.93 6.09
N CYS A 168 -2.86 9.81 5.08
CA CYS A 168 -2.17 11.11 5.04
C CYS A 168 -2.94 12.29 5.62
#